data_AF-A0A182F0B2-F1
#
_entry.id   AF-A0A182F0B2-F1
#
_cell.length_a   1.000
_cell.length_b   1.000
_cell.length_c   1.000
_cell.angle_alpha   90.00
_cell.angle_beta   90.00
_cell.angle_gamma   90.00
#
_symmetry.space_group_name_H-M   'P 1'
#
loop_
_entity.id
_entity.type
_entity.pdbx_description
1 polymer ?
#
loop_
_entity_poly.entity_id
_entity_poly.type
_entity_poly.pdbx_seq_one_letter_code
_entity_poly.pdbx_strand_id
1 'polypeptide(L)'
;MEVKSVLNKCMTCRRWRAKPFKLPGMPNVPETRTIRTRTFENVGLDYLGPLTIKGESGLIKRWIALFTCFTTRAVHLELVDDLTAESFVHVFRRFSARR
;
A
#
# COMPACT_ATOMS: atom_id res chain seq x y z
N MET A 1 -22.38 -39.04 -18.07
CA MET A 1 -22.15 -37.58 -18.25
C MET A 1 -22.86 -36.72 -17.20
N GLU A 2 -23.88 -37.22 -16.49
CA GLU A 2 -24.71 -36.42 -15.57
C GLU A 2 -24.02 -36.02 -14.26
N VAL A 3 -23.24 -36.90 -13.63
CA VAL A 3 -22.60 -36.62 -12.32
C VAL A 3 -21.65 -35.41 -12.38
N LYS A 4 -20.86 -35.27 -13.45
CA LYS A 4 -19.99 -34.09 -13.65
C LYS A 4 -20.81 -32.80 -13.82
N SER A 5 -21.96 -32.87 -14.48
CA SER A 5 -22.89 -31.73 -14.65
C SER A 5 -23.45 -31.27 -13.32
N VAL A 6 -23.91 -32.20 -12.48
CA VAL A 6 -24.44 -31.91 -11.13
C VAL A 6 -23.35 -31.30 -10.24
N LEU A 7 -22.15 -31.88 -10.22
CA LEU A 7 -21.02 -31.37 -9.44
C LEU A 7 -20.57 -29.96 -9.89
N ASN A 8 -20.63 -29.68 -11.19
CA ASN A 8 -20.29 -28.35 -11.72
C ASN A 8 -21.39 -27.31 -11.46
N LYS A 9 -22.65 -27.71 -11.24
CA LYS A 9 -23.75 -26.80 -10.87
C LYS A 9 -23.84 -26.57 -9.36
N CYS A 10 -23.39 -27.51 -8.54
CA CYS A 10 -23.41 -27.39 -7.08
C CYS A 10 -22.33 -26.41 -6.58
N MET A 11 -22.76 -25.31 -5.96
CA MET A 11 -21.86 -24.29 -5.40
C MET A 11 -20.93 -24.81 -4.30
N THR A 12 -21.41 -25.72 -3.45
CA THR A 12 -20.60 -26.36 -2.41
C THR A 12 -19.47 -27.18 -3.02
N CYS A 13 -19.77 -28.00 -4.03
CA CYS A 13 -18.77 -28.80 -4.73
C CYS A 13 -17.77 -27.91 -5.51
N ARG A 14 -18.23 -26.81 -6.11
CA ARG A 14 -17.36 -25.82 -6.77
C ARG A 14 -16.40 -25.15 -5.79
N ARG A 15 -16.88 -24.75 -4.61
CA ARG A 15 -16.04 -24.15 -3.57
C ARG A 15 -15.01 -25.15 -3.02
N TRP A 16 -15.42 -26.39 -2.76
CA TRP A 16 -14.53 -27.44 -2.27
C TRP A 16 -13.45 -27.83 -3.29
N ARG A 17 -13.79 -27.81 -4.59
CA ARG A 17 -12.86 -28.09 -5.69
C ARG A 17 -12.13 -26.85 -6.21
N ALA A 18 -12.39 -25.68 -5.63
CA ALA A 18 -11.74 -24.45 -6.07
C ALA A 18 -10.23 -24.57 -5.87
N LYS A 19 -9.49 -24.43 -6.97
CA LYS A 19 -8.03 -24.33 -6.90
C LYS A 19 -7.65 -22.93 -6.43
N PRO A 20 -6.46 -22.76 -5.81
CA PRO A 20 -5.92 -21.44 -5.54
C PRO A 20 -5.96 -20.57 -6.79
N PHE A 21 -6.17 -19.28 -6.60
CA PHE A 21 -6.14 -18.31 -7.70
C PHE A 21 -4.80 -18.44 -8.43
N LYS A 22 -4.85 -18.84 -9.71
CA LYS A 22 -3.64 -18.88 -10.54
C LYS A 22 -3.26 -17.45 -10.84
N LEU A 23 -2.15 -17.00 -10.25
CA LEU A 23 -1.60 -15.68 -10.54
C LEU A 23 -1.39 -15.55 -12.06
N PRO A 24 -1.85 -14.45 -12.68
CA PRO A 24 -1.49 -14.14 -14.06
C PRO A 24 0.03 -13.98 -14.15
N GLY A 25 0.56 -14.03 -15.38
CA GLY A 25 1.97 -13.67 -15.60
C GLY A 25 2.24 -12.29 -15.00
N MET A 26 3.37 -12.14 -14.30
CA MET A 26 3.74 -10.85 -13.71
C MET A 26 3.92 -9.82 -14.84
N PRO A 27 3.22 -8.68 -14.80
CA PRO A 27 3.42 -7.63 -15.77
C PRO A 27 4.83 -7.03 -15.60
N ASN A 28 5.33 -6.40 -16.67
CA ASN A 28 6.58 -5.64 -16.59
C ASN A 28 6.47 -4.53 -15.54
N VAL A 29 7.56 -4.29 -14.84
CA VAL A 29 7.63 -3.22 -13.84
C VAL A 29 7.54 -1.86 -14.58
N PRO A 30 6.78 -0.88 -14.04
CA PRO A 30 6.71 0.46 -14.64
C PRO A 30 8.09 1.09 -14.80
N GLU A 31 8.27 1.85 -15.88
CA GLU A 31 9.51 2.56 -16.17
C GLU A 31 9.96 3.48 -15.04
N THR A 32 9.01 4.06 -14.31
CA THR A 32 9.26 4.89 -13.13
C THR A 32 10.03 4.17 -12.00
N ARG A 33 10.06 2.84 -11.99
CA ARG A 33 10.83 2.02 -11.04
C ARG A 33 12.07 1.36 -11.65
N THR A 34 12.29 1.47 -12.95
CA THR A 34 13.42 0.85 -13.66
C THR A 34 14.41 1.88 -14.20
N ILE A 35 13.93 3.06 -14.61
CA ILE A 35 14.76 4.19 -15.03
C ILE A 35 15.28 4.92 -13.79
N ARG A 36 16.60 5.12 -13.74
CA ARG A 36 17.24 5.88 -12.66
C ARG A 36 16.92 7.36 -12.81
N THR A 37 16.36 7.95 -11.76
CA THR A 37 16.07 9.38 -11.64
C THR A 37 16.77 9.97 -10.42
N ARG A 38 16.65 11.28 -10.19
CA ARG A 38 17.21 11.91 -8.98
C ARG A 38 16.59 11.31 -7.72
N THR A 39 17.32 11.38 -6.62
CA THR A 39 16.83 10.87 -5.33
C THR A 39 15.51 11.53 -4.97
N PHE A 40 14.50 10.71 -4.68
CA PHE A 40 13.12 11.14 -4.36
C PHE A 40 12.37 11.90 -5.47
N GLU A 41 12.82 11.84 -6.71
CA GLU A 41 12.06 12.36 -7.86
C GLU A 41 10.80 11.51 -8.11
N ASN A 42 10.95 10.19 -8.11
CA ASN A 42 9.84 9.25 -8.11
C ASN A 42 9.71 8.61 -6.71
N VAL A 43 8.55 8.79 -6.10
CA VAL A 43 8.25 8.23 -4.77
C VAL A 43 6.96 7.44 -4.76
N GLY A 44 6.97 6.34 -4.01
CA GLY A 44 5.75 5.68 -3.56
C GLY A 44 5.34 6.27 -2.22
N LEU A 45 4.05 6.51 -2.05
CA LEU A 45 3.44 6.94 -0.81
C LEU A 45 2.64 5.79 -0.22
N ASP A 46 2.83 5.54 1.06
CA ASP A 46 1.99 4.64 1.83
C ASP A 46 1.82 5.18 3.26
N TYR A 47 0.89 4.62 4.02
CA TYR A 47 0.64 4.99 5.40
C TYR A 47 0.76 3.79 6.33
N LEU A 48 1.55 3.95 7.39
CA LEU A 48 1.64 3.01 8.50
C LEU A 48 0.77 3.49 9.66
N GLY A 49 -0.13 2.65 10.18
CA GLY A 49 -0.82 2.95 11.43
C GLY A 49 -2.08 2.12 11.69
N PRO A 50 -2.86 2.45 12.75
CA PRO A 50 -2.57 3.50 13.73
C PRO A 50 -1.56 3.04 14.80
N LEU A 51 -0.60 3.91 15.10
CA LEU A 51 0.28 3.79 16.27
C LEU A 51 -0.36 4.52 17.44
N THR A 52 -0.33 3.91 18.61
CA THR A 52 -0.79 4.52 19.86
C THR A 52 0.38 5.21 20.54
N ILE A 53 0.34 6.54 20.65
CA ILE A 53 1.37 7.34 21.32
C ILE A 53 0.78 8.03 22.55
N LYS A 54 1.65 8.41 23.51
CA LYS A 54 1.23 9.18 24.68
C LYS A 54 1.12 10.66 24.30
N GLY A 55 -0.10 11.19 24.32
CA GLY A 55 -0.38 12.62 24.25
C GLY A 55 -0.55 13.23 25.64
N GLU A 56 -0.86 14.53 25.68
CA GLU A 56 -1.04 15.30 26.91
C GLU A 56 -2.26 14.83 27.73
N SER A 57 -3.36 14.52 27.06
CA SER A 57 -4.64 14.10 27.67
C SER A 57 -4.87 12.59 27.67
N GLY A 58 -3.88 11.79 27.28
CA GLY A 58 -3.98 10.33 27.23
C GLY A 58 -3.35 9.71 26.00
N LEU A 59 -3.73 8.48 25.67
CA LEU A 59 -3.24 7.77 24.49
C LEU A 59 -3.96 8.26 23.23
N ILE A 60 -3.20 8.67 22.22
CA ILE A 60 -3.72 9.17 20.94
C ILE A 60 -3.23 8.31 19.78
N LYS A 61 -4.06 8.18 18.75
CA LYS A 61 -3.69 7.48 17.52
C LYS A 61 -2.97 8.43 16.57
N ARG A 62 -1.90 7.93 15.95
CA ARG A 62 -1.14 8.62 14.91
C ARG A 62 -0.76 7.67 13.79
N TRP A 63 -0.46 8.24 12.63
CA TRP A 63 0.01 7.50 11.47
C TRP A 63 1.37 8.03 11.03
N ILE A 64 2.05 7.24 10.21
CA ILE A 64 3.32 7.63 9.59
C ILE A 64 3.14 7.53 8.08
N ALA A 65 3.36 8.64 7.38
CA ALA A 65 3.47 8.65 5.93
C ALA A 65 4.86 8.14 5.53
N LEU A 66 4.86 7.11 4.69
CA LEU A 66 6.05 6.45 4.14
C LEU A 66 6.28 6.97 2.72
N PHE A 67 7.32 7.77 2.52
CA PHE A 67 7.75 8.19 1.18
C PHE A 67 8.95 7.35 0.75
N THR A 68 8.73 6.38 -0.13
CA THR A 68 9.77 5.46 -0.60
C THR A 68 10.31 5.89 -1.95
N CYS A 69 11.61 6.21 -2.03
CA CYS A 69 12.28 6.52 -3.29
C CYS A 69 12.36 5.29 -4.20
N PHE A 70 11.96 5.43 -5.47
CA PHE A 70 12.05 4.33 -6.43
C PHE A 70 13.49 4.05 -6.89
N THR A 71 14.35 5.07 -6.96
CA THR A 71 15.75 4.92 -7.37
C THR A 71 16.61 4.25 -6.29
N THR A 72 16.55 4.73 -5.05
CA THR A 72 17.46 4.29 -3.98
C THR A 72 16.83 3.34 -2.97
N ARG A 73 15.50 3.16 -2.99
CA ARG A 73 14.73 2.45 -1.96
C ARG A 73 14.81 3.07 -0.56
N ALA A 74 15.34 4.29 -0.44
CA ALA A 74 15.32 5.02 0.82
C ALA A 74 13.88 5.40 1.21
N VAL A 75 13.55 5.29 2.49
CA VAL A 75 12.22 5.61 3.04
C VAL A 75 12.34 6.86 3.92
N HIS A 76 11.55 7.88 3.61
CA HIS A 76 11.38 9.07 4.44
C HIS A 76 10.07 8.95 5.22
N LEU A 77 10.14 9.13 6.54
CA LEU A 77 9.03 8.97 7.46
C LEU A 77 8.56 10.33 7.96
N GLU A 78 7.26 10.61 7.85
CA GLU A 78 6.64 11.80 8.42
C GLU A 78 5.47 11.40 9.32
N LEU A 79 5.41 11.97 10.52
CA LEU A 79 4.27 11.78 11.42
C LEU A 79 3.04 12.51 10.87
N VAL A 80 1.88 11.85 10.96
CA VAL A 80 0.59 12.38 10.52
C VAL A 80 -0.44 12.22 11.62
N ASP A 81 -1.18 13.30 11.88
CA ASP A 81 -2.16 13.36 12.95
C ASP A 81 -3.39 12.50 12.67
N ASP A 82 -3.88 12.52 11.44
CA ASP A 82 -5.02 11.74 10.96
C ASP A 82 -4.88 11.37 9.46
N LEU A 83 -5.86 10.65 8.92
CA LEU A 83 -5.90 10.25 7.51
C LEU A 83 -6.70 11.24 6.64
N THR A 84 -6.87 12.49 7.07
CA THR A 84 -7.55 13.51 6.26
C THR A 84 -6.64 14.04 5.15
N ALA A 85 -7.25 14.56 4.10
CA ALA A 85 -6.52 15.18 2.99
C ALA A 85 -5.73 16.42 3.44
N GLU A 86 -6.25 17.18 4.40
CA GLU A 86 -5.58 18.38 4.94
C GLU A 86 -4.27 18.00 5.63
N SER A 87 -4.31 17.03 6.53
CA SER A 87 -3.12 16.49 7.18
C SER A 87 -2.10 15.97 6.16
N PHE A 88 -2.55 15.28 5.11
CA PHE A 88 -1.67 14.84 4.03
C PHE A 88 -1.00 16.00 3.30
N VAL A 89 -1.73 17.06 2.93
CA VAL A 89 -1.16 18.24 2.25
C VAL A 89 -0.08 18.89 3.11
N HIS A 90 -0.29 18.98 4.43
CA HIS A 90 0.73 19.49 5.35
C HIS A 90 1.98 18.62 5.36
N VAL A 91 1.82 17.30 5.42
CA VAL A 91 2.93 16.32 5.38
C VAL A 91 3.68 16.40 4.05
N PHE A 92 2.96 16.43 2.93
CA PHE A 92 3.55 16.51 1.59
C PHE A 92 4.33 17.81 1.39
N ARG A 93 3.81 18.94 1.89
CA ARG A 93 4.54 20.22 1.89
C ARG A 93 5.84 20.14 2.68
N ARG A 94 5.85 19.50 3.85
CA ARG A 94 7.08 19.29 4.64
C ARG A 94 8.08 18.39 3.92
N PHE A 95 7.61 17.30 3.32
CA PHE A 95 8.43 16.40 2.51
C PHE A 95 9.09 17.14 1.34
N SER A 96 8.28 17.91 0.59
CA SER A 96 8.73 18.67 -0.58
C SER A 96 9.68 19.79 -0.19
N ALA A 97 9.40 20.56 0.87
CA ALA A 97 10.27 21.67 1.29
C ALA A 97 11.68 21.25 1.77
N ARG A 98 11.89 19.96 2.10
CA ARG A 98 13.22 19.44 2.46
C ARG A 98 14.07 19.05 1.23
N ARG A 99 13.52 19.07 0.02
CA ARG A 99 14.15 18.56 -1.21
C ARG A 99 13.93 19.46 -2.41
#